data_AF-X1G8A7-F1
#
_entry.id   AF-X1G8A7-F1
#
_cell.length_a   1.000
_cell.length_b   1.000
_cell.length_c   1.000
_cell.angle_alpha   90.00
_cell.angle_beta   90.00
_cell.angle_gamma   90.00
#
_symmetry.space_group_name_H-M   'P 1'
#
loop_
_entity.id
_entity.type
_entity.pdbx_description
1 polymer ?
#
loop_
_entity_poly.entity_id
_entity_poly.type
_entity_poly.pdbx_seq_one_letter_code
_entity_poly.pdbx_strand_id
1 'polypeptide(L)'
;MAKQDISCSLYHGEEKFYALGEELARVFFGPVNKVFRVTIQQMAFCEPGLVESVGCSLVYALKQAYDKTVNDLGVPADVAYSFLMGHLHVELAITFGLVDAKYSDGAIKAMKDAMKIMFKEGWLDRMLSKDYILESVAKITDKNN
;
A
#
# COMPACT_ATOMS: atom_id res chain seq x y z
N MET A 1 -5.79 20.49 -9.21
CA MET A 1 -5.37 19.15 -8.78
C MET A 1 -4.67 19.27 -7.43
N ALA A 2 -4.90 18.34 -6.50
CA ALA A 2 -4.17 18.31 -5.23
C ALA A 2 -2.68 18.00 -5.49
N LYS A 3 -1.78 18.58 -4.69
CA LYS A 3 -0.35 18.29 -4.82
C LYS A 3 -0.06 16.89 -4.27
N GLN A 4 0.85 16.18 -4.92
CA GLN A 4 1.33 14.86 -4.50
C GLN A 4 2.86 14.86 -4.31
N ASP A 5 3.35 13.99 -3.44
CA ASP A 5 4.78 13.71 -3.38
C ASP A 5 5.13 12.55 -4.33
N ILE A 6 6.36 12.52 -4.84
CA ILE A 6 6.86 11.42 -5.68
C ILE A 6 8.22 10.92 -5.19
N SER A 7 8.58 9.71 -5.61
CA SER A 7 9.91 9.14 -5.38
C SER A 7 10.66 9.01 -6.71
N CYS A 8 11.95 9.31 -6.73
CA CYS A 8 12.80 9.18 -7.92
C CYS A 8 14.10 8.45 -7.60
N SER A 9 14.52 7.58 -8.51
CA SER A 9 15.76 6.81 -8.43
C SER A 9 16.55 6.91 -9.75
N LEU A 10 17.88 6.96 -9.65
CA LEU A 10 18.76 6.84 -10.82
C LEU A 10 19.11 5.37 -11.01
N TYR A 11 18.52 4.73 -12.02
CA TYR A 11 18.76 3.31 -12.29
C TYR A 11 20.13 3.06 -12.91
N HIS A 12 20.46 3.83 -13.95
CA HIS A 12 21.72 3.76 -14.69
C HIS A 12 22.13 5.17 -15.13
N GLY A 13 23.43 5.42 -15.22
CA GLY A 13 24.00 6.69 -15.70
C GLY A 13 24.79 7.46 -14.65
N GLU A 14 25.35 8.60 -15.07
CA GLU A 14 26.11 9.49 -14.20
C GLU A 14 25.19 10.33 -13.30
N GLU A 15 25.68 10.63 -12.09
CA GLU A 15 24.98 11.42 -11.08
C GLU A 15 24.43 12.75 -11.59
N LYS A 16 25.14 13.40 -12.51
CA LYS A 16 24.75 14.67 -13.13
C LYS A 16 23.39 14.64 -13.82
N PHE A 17 22.88 13.46 -14.18
CA PHE A 17 21.59 13.31 -14.85
C PHE A 17 20.40 13.19 -13.89
N TYR A 18 20.63 13.00 -12.57
CA TYR A 18 19.54 12.87 -11.61
C TYR A 18 18.62 14.09 -11.60
N ALA A 19 19.20 15.30 -11.57
CA ALA A 19 18.44 16.55 -11.54
C ALA A 19 17.52 16.71 -12.76
N LEU A 20 18.03 16.40 -13.96
CA LEU A 20 17.23 16.42 -15.18
C LEU A 20 16.08 15.40 -15.14
N GLY A 21 16.35 14.19 -14.65
CA GLY A 21 15.32 13.16 -14.48
C GLY A 21 14.23 13.57 -13.49
N GLU A 22 14.60 14.20 -12.38
CA GLU A 22 13.65 14.76 -11.41
C GLU A 22 12.77 15.87 -12.03
N GLU A 23 13.37 16.79 -12.80
CA GLU A 23 12.63 17.86 -13.47
C GLU A 23 11.56 17.28 -14.42
N LEU A 24 11.92 16.26 -15.21
CA LEU A 24 10.97 15.56 -16.07
C LEU A 24 9.88 14.85 -15.27
N ALA A 25 10.24 14.17 -14.17
CA ALA A 25 9.27 13.50 -13.30
C ALA A 25 8.26 14.49 -12.70
N ARG A 26 8.70 15.69 -12.30
CA ARG A 26 7.83 16.77 -11.82
C ARG A 26 6.86 17.28 -12.89
N VAL A 27 7.28 17.28 -14.15
CA VAL A 27 6.41 17.64 -15.28
C VAL A 27 5.36 16.54 -15.50
N PHE A 28 5.76 15.27 -15.52
CA PHE A 28 4.83 14.15 -15.77
C PHE A 28 3.81 13.94 -14.66
N PHE A 29 4.23 14.06 -13.39
CA PHE A 29 3.40 13.82 -12.22
C PHE A 29 2.89 15.10 -11.56
N GLY A 30 2.97 16.24 -12.27
CA GLY A 30 2.52 17.53 -11.76
C GLY A 30 1.03 17.54 -11.38
N PRO A 31 0.62 18.24 -10.31
CA PRO A 31 1.44 19.09 -9.45
C PRO A 31 2.16 18.30 -8.33
N VAL A 32 3.50 18.42 -8.26
CA VAL A 32 4.34 17.76 -7.25
C VAL A 32 4.68 18.70 -6.09
N ASN A 33 4.62 18.20 -4.86
CA ASN A 33 5.05 18.89 -3.65
C ASN A 33 6.52 18.57 -3.33
N LYS A 34 6.82 17.36 -2.86
CA LYS A 34 8.20 16.89 -2.61
C LYS A 34 8.60 15.78 -3.59
N VAL A 35 9.90 15.72 -3.86
CA VAL A 35 10.54 14.57 -4.52
C VAL A 35 11.46 13.93 -3.50
N PHE A 36 11.30 12.62 -3.29
CA PHE A 36 12.15 11.83 -2.44
C PHE A 36 13.13 11.03 -3.30
N ARG A 37 14.42 11.29 -3.13
CA ARG A 37 15.44 10.45 -3.74
C ARG A 37 15.55 9.13 -3.01
N VAL A 38 15.46 8.03 -3.73
CA VAL A 38 15.63 6.68 -3.19
C VAL A 38 16.59 5.86 -4.04
N THR A 39 17.20 4.83 -3.44
CA THR A 39 17.95 3.83 -4.21
C THR A 39 16.99 2.93 -4.99
N ILE A 40 17.51 2.23 -6.00
CA ILE A 40 16.72 1.25 -6.75
C ILE A 40 16.22 0.12 -5.85
N GLN A 41 17.05 -0.29 -4.89
CA GLN A 41 16.65 -1.31 -3.92
C GLN A 41 15.52 -0.82 -3.01
N GLN A 42 15.58 0.43 -2.53
CA GLN A 42 14.50 1.03 -1.75
C GLN A 42 13.22 1.16 -2.58
N MET A 43 13.35 1.55 -3.85
CA MET A 43 12.21 1.59 -4.76
C MET A 43 11.57 0.21 -4.90
N ALA A 44 12.36 -0.85 -5.11
CA ALA A 44 11.86 -2.23 -5.19
C ALA A 44 11.14 -2.69 -3.92
N PHE A 45 11.63 -2.25 -2.74
CA PHE A 45 10.98 -2.53 -1.46
C PHE A 45 9.65 -1.79 -1.32
N CYS A 46 9.54 -0.57 -1.84
CA CYS A 46 8.28 0.15 -1.91
C CYS A 46 7.34 -0.52 -2.91
N GLU A 47 7.81 -0.86 -4.11
CA GLU A 47 7.03 -1.46 -5.18
C GLU A 47 7.89 -2.46 -5.98
N PRO A 48 7.48 -3.73 -6.10
CA PRO A 48 6.17 -4.27 -5.76
C PRO A 48 5.98 -4.62 -4.27
N GLY A 49 7.01 -4.54 -3.42
CA GLY A 49 6.99 -5.11 -2.06
C GLY A 49 5.88 -4.60 -1.15
N LEU A 50 5.95 -3.33 -0.73
CA LEU A 50 4.98 -2.75 0.21
C LEU A 50 3.65 -2.40 -0.46
N VAL A 51 3.70 -1.69 -1.59
CA VAL A 51 2.52 -1.10 -2.23
C VAL A 51 1.66 -2.18 -2.87
N GLU A 52 2.22 -2.98 -3.78
CA GLU A 52 1.41 -3.92 -4.56
C GLU A 52 1.16 -5.23 -3.79
N SER A 53 2.22 -5.82 -3.25
CA SER A 53 2.13 -7.15 -2.66
C SER A 53 1.35 -7.13 -1.33
N VAL A 54 1.49 -6.06 -0.55
CA VAL A 54 0.76 -5.91 0.72
C VAL A 54 -0.41 -4.93 0.57
N GLY A 55 -0.17 -3.67 0.24
CA GLY A 55 -1.21 -2.63 0.19
C GLY A 55 -2.36 -2.97 -0.74
N CYS A 56 -2.10 -3.20 -2.03
CA CYS A 56 -3.13 -3.53 -3.02
C CYS A 56 -3.84 -4.84 -2.66
N SER A 57 -3.11 -5.87 -2.21
CA SER A 57 -3.71 -7.13 -1.75
C SER A 57 -4.71 -6.93 -0.61
N LEU A 58 -4.39 -6.11 0.39
CA LEU A 58 -5.28 -5.82 1.51
C LEU A 58 -6.52 -5.04 1.08
N VAL A 59 -6.36 -4.03 0.23
CA VAL A 59 -7.48 -3.25 -0.34
C VAL A 59 -8.38 -4.14 -1.18
N TYR A 60 -7.80 -5.06 -1.95
CA TYR A 60 -8.56 -6.01 -2.75
C TYR A 60 -9.33 -7.02 -1.88
N ALA A 61 -8.70 -7.58 -0.84
CA ALA A 61 -9.38 -8.45 0.12
C ALA A 61 -10.53 -7.73 0.83
N LEU A 62 -10.34 -6.45 1.15
CA LEU A 62 -11.38 -5.61 1.73
C LEU A 62 -12.58 -5.44 0.78
N LYS A 63 -12.34 -5.25 -0.52
CA LYS A 63 -13.41 -5.20 -1.52
C LYS A 63 -14.19 -6.51 -1.59
N GLN A 64 -13.52 -7.66 -1.51
CA GLN A 64 -14.19 -8.96 -1.46
C GLN A 64 -15.08 -9.10 -0.22
N ALA A 65 -14.59 -8.67 0.94
CA ALA A 65 -15.36 -8.68 2.18
C ALA A 65 -16.59 -7.76 2.10
N TYR A 66 -16.43 -6.57 1.51
CA TYR A 66 -17.54 -5.66 1.22
C TYR A 66 -18.58 -6.33 0.30
N ASP A 67 -18.15 -6.94 -0.81
CA ASP A 67 -19.06 -7.58 -1.75
C ASP A 67 -19.84 -8.73 -1.12
N LYS A 68 -19.17 -9.55 -0.30
CA LYS A 68 -19.84 -10.62 0.44
C LYS A 68 -20.85 -10.07 1.45
N THR A 69 -20.54 -8.94 2.08
CA THR A 69 -21.44 -8.27 3.02
C THR A 69 -22.72 -7.78 2.32
N VAL A 70 -22.59 -7.27 1.10
CA VAL A 70 -23.73 -6.81 0.31
C VAL A 70 -24.52 -7.99 -0.26
N ASN A 71 -23.85 -8.89 -0.97
CA ASN A 71 -24.50 -9.92 -1.78
C ASN A 71 -25.02 -11.10 -0.96
N ASP A 72 -24.27 -11.53 0.07
CA ASP A 72 -24.58 -12.76 0.80
C ASP A 72 -25.21 -12.46 2.15
N LEU A 73 -24.79 -11.38 2.82
CA LEU A 73 -25.34 -10.98 4.13
C LEU A 73 -26.50 -9.98 4.01
N GLY A 74 -26.77 -9.46 2.81
CA GLY A 74 -27.95 -8.66 2.50
C GLY A 74 -27.90 -7.21 3.01
N VAL A 75 -26.72 -6.69 3.34
CA VAL A 75 -26.58 -5.27 3.73
C VAL A 75 -26.72 -4.39 2.47
N PRO A 76 -27.57 -3.35 2.48
CA PRO A 76 -27.66 -2.42 1.35
C PRO A 76 -26.28 -1.82 1.00
N ALA A 77 -25.95 -1.76 -0.29
CA ALA A 77 -24.63 -1.33 -0.77
C ALA A 77 -24.20 0.02 -0.20
N ASP A 78 -25.07 1.03 -0.26
CA ASP A 78 -24.77 2.38 0.24
C ASP A 78 -24.50 2.39 1.75
N VAL A 79 -25.21 1.55 2.52
CA VAL A 79 -25.02 1.39 3.96
C VAL A 79 -23.67 0.74 4.24
N ALA A 80 -23.36 -0.39 3.58
CA ALA A 80 -22.09 -1.08 3.75
C ALA A 80 -20.90 -0.19 3.35
N TYR A 81 -21.04 0.58 2.27
CA TYR A 81 -19.98 1.43 1.75
C TYR A 81 -19.72 2.60 2.68
N SER A 82 -20.78 3.32 3.07
CA SER A 82 -20.66 4.44 4.00
C SER A 82 -20.09 3.99 5.34
N PHE A 83 -20.53 2.85 5.85
CA PHE A 83 -20.04 2.32 7.14
C PHE A 83 -18.56 1.96 7.05
N LEU A 84 -18.17 1.20 6.01
CA LEU A 84 -16.79 0.76 5.85
C LEU A 84 -15.83 1.94 5.62
N MET A 85 -16.13 2.81 4.65
CA MET A 85 -15.23 3.92 4.30
C MET A 85 -15.11 4.94 5.44
N GLY A 86 -16.19 5.18 6.19
CA GLY A 86 -16.14 6.02 7.39
C GLY A 86 -15.22 5.47 8.47
N HIS A 87 -15.24 4.15 8.70
CA HIS A 87 -14.36 3.52 9.68
C HIS A 87 -12.90 3.49 9.20
N LEU A 88 -12.63 3.14 7.93
CA LEU A 88 -11.26 3.11 7.41
C LEU A 88 -10.55 4.45 7.56
N HIS A 89 -11.24 5.57 7.39
CA HIS A 89 -10.64 6.89 7.58
C HIS A 89 -10.10 7.08 9.01
N VAL A 90 -10.93 6.83 10.04
CA VAL A 90 -10.50 6.97 11.43
C VAL A 90 -9.49 5.89 11.84
N GLU A 91 -9.65 4.67 11.33
CA GLU A 91 -8.74 3.55 11.58
C GLU A 91 -7.33 3.82 11.05
N LEU A 92 -7.23 4.35 9.83
CA LEU A 92 -5.95 4.79 9.25
C LEU A 92 -5.33 5.90 10.09
N ALA A 93 -6.13 6.91 10.48
CA ALA A 93 -5.62 8.02 11.28
C ALA A 93 -5.07 7.54 12.65
N ILE A 94 -5.78 6.64 13.33
CA ILE A 94 -5.34 6.06 14.61
C ILE A 94 -4.09 5.19 14.41
N THR A 95 -4.13 4.25 13.46
CA THR A 95 -3.07 3.25 13.25
C THR A 95 -1.74 3.91 12.86
N PHE A 96 -1.78 4.95 12.04
CA PHE A 96 -0.60 5.70 11.62
C PHE A 96 -0.24 6.87 12.56
N GLY A 97 -0.94 7.03 13.70
CA GLY A 97 -0.63 8.05 14.70
C GLY A 97 -0.87 9.49 14.23
N LEU A 98 -1.78 9.68 13.28
CA LEU A 98 -2.16 11.01 12.77
C LEU A 98 -3.11 11.75 13.72
N VAL A 99 -3.70 11.03 14.69
CA VAL A 99 -4.56 11.57 15.75
C VAL A 99 -4.21 10.91 17.08
N ASP A 100 -4.37 11.64 18.18
CA ASP A 100 -4.21 11.11 19.54
C ASP A 100 -5.51 10.41 19.98
N ALA A 101 -5.71 9.20 19.44
CA ALA A 101 -6.83 8.34 19.78
C ALA A 101 -6.39 6.88 19.79
N LYS A 102 -7.20 6.02 20.41
CA LYS A 102 -6.93 4.58 20.54
C LYS A 102 -8.15 3.77 20.13
N TYR A 103 -7.90 2.58 19.61
CA TYR A 103 -8.91 1.55 19.48
C TYR A 103 -9.49 1.19 20.85
N SER A 104 -10.77 0.84 20.89
CA SER A 104 -11.37 0.24 22.08
C SER A 104 -10.76 -1.14 22.36
N ASP A 105 -10.81 -1.59 23.62
CA ASP A 105 -10.33 -2.93 23.99
C ASP A 105 -11.03 -4.04 23.20
N GLY A 106 -12.33 -3.87 22.94
CA GLY A 106 -13.12 -4.77 22.09
C GLY A 106 -12.62 -4.84 20.66
N ALA A 107 -12.31 -3.69 20.04
CA ALA A 107 -11.76 -3.64 18.68
C ALA A 107 -10.38 -4.28 18.60
N ILE A 108 -9.50 -4.03 19.58
CA ILE A 108 -8.17 -4.67 19.66
C ILE A 108 -8.30 -6.19 19.77
N LYS A 109 -9.23 -6.67 20.61
CA LYS A 109 -9.46 -8.10 20.78
C LYS A 109 -9.97 -8.75 19.48
N ALA A 110 -10.98 -8.14 18.84
CA ALA A 110 -11.52 -8.63 17.57
C ALA A 110 -10.45 -8.67 16.47
N MET A 111 -9.64 -7.60 16.34
CA MET A 111 -8.55 -7.52 15.37
C MET A 111 -7.51 -8.63 15.62
N LYS A 112 -7.08 -8.84 16.87
CA LYS A 112 -6.09 -9.88 17.20
C LYS A 112 -6.57 -11.28 16.83
N ASP A 113 -7.86 -11.57 17.00
CA ASP A 113 -8.40 -12.88 16.65
C ASP A 113 -8.62 -13.02 15.13
N ALA A 114 -9.10 -11.96 14.46
CA ALA A 114 -9.23 -11.93 13.00
C ALA A 114 -7.89 -12.11 12.28
N MET A 115 -6.81 -11.47 12.76
CA MET A 115 -5.47 -11.57 12.18
C MET A 115 -4.96 -13.03 12.12
N LYS A 116 -5.31 -13.87 13.10
CA LYS A 116 -4.91 -15.30 13.13
C LYS A 116 -5.63 -16.13 12.07
N ILE A 117 -6.82 -15.71 11.66
CA ILE A 117 -7.64 -16.40 10.66
C ILE A 117 -7.27 -15.90 9.25
N MET A 118 -7.09 -14.58 9.11
CA MET A 118 -6.84 -13.94 7.82
C MET A 118 -5.43 -14.19 7.29
N PHE A 119 -4.41 -14.18 8.16
CA PHE A 119 -3.02 -14.21 7.75
C PHE A 119 -2.31 -15.48 8.18
N LYS A 120 -1.46 -15.99 7.29
CA LYS A 120 -0.54 -17.09 7.60
C LYS A 120 0.52 -16.62 8.60
N GLU A 121 0.99 -17.53 9.44
CA GLU A 121 2.11 -17.25 10.35
C GLU A 121 3.36 -16.82 9.56
N GLY A 122 4.06 -15.79 10.04
CA GLY A 122 5.26 -15.23 9.40
C GLY A 122 5.01 -14.57 8.05
N TRP A 123 3.75 -14.23 7.70
CA TRP A 123 3.44 -13.61 6.41
C TRP A 123 4.21 -12.30 6.18
N LEU A 124 4.32 -11.45 7.19
CA LEU A 124 4.92 -10.12 7.05
C LEU A 124 6.40 -10.21 6.68
N ASP A 125 7.17 -10.99 7.43
CA ASP A 125 8.60 -11.20 7.18
C ASP A 125 8.84 -11.83 5.81
N ARG A 126 7.96 -12.75 5.39
CA ARG A 126 8.05 -13.39 4.08
C ARG A 126 7.78 -12.39 2.96
N MET A 127 6.70 -11.63 3.05
CA MET A 127 6.27 -10.67 2.02
C MET A 127 7.27 -9.52 1.87
N LEU A 128 7.96 -9.13 2.95
CA LEU A 128 8.97 -8.07 2.93
C LEU A 128 10.41 -8.61 2.88
N SER A 129 10.59 -9.92 2.68
CA SER A 129 11.91 -10.50 2.46
C SER A 129 12.46 -10.05 1.11
N LYS A 130 13.77 -9.80 1.06
CA LYS A 130 14.46 -9.42 -0.18
C LYS A 130 14.26 -10.45 -1.28
N ASP A 131 14.30 -11.74 -0.93
CA ASP A 131 14.17 -12.83 -1.89
C ASP A 131 12.78 -12.85 -2.54
N TYR A 132 11.71 -12.71 -1.75
CA TYR A 132 10.34 -12.63 -2.28
C TYR A 132 10.16 -11.44 -3.21
N ILE A 133 10.66 -10.26 -2.82
CA ILE A 133 10.53 -9.04 -3.61
C ILE A 133 11.29 -9.17 -4.93
N LEU A 134 12.52 -9.68 -4.92
CA LEU A 134 13.30 -9.88 -6.14
C LEU A 134 12.66 -10.91 -7.08
N GLU A 135 12.13 -12.00 -6.52
CA GLU A 135 11.37 -12.98 -7.30
C GLU A 135 10.11 -12.37 -7.92
N SER A 136 9.39 -11.54 -7.16
CA SER A 136 8.21 -10.81 -7.66
C SER A 136 8.57 -9.85 -8.79
N VAL A 137 9.65 -9.07 -8.66
CA VAL A 137 10.14 -8.20 -9.74
C VAL A 137 10.50 -9.02 -10.98
N ALA A 138 11.23 -10.13 -10.82
CA ALA A 138 11.60 -10.99 -11.93
C ALA A 138 10.37 -11.51 -12.69
N LYS A 139 9.33 -11.94 -11.97
CA LYS A 139 8.10 -12.47 -12.60
C LYS A 139 7.36 -11.46 -13.47
N ILE A 140 7.36 -10.18 -13.09
CA ILE A 140 6.62 -9.13 -13.81
C ILE A 140 7.47 -8.38 -14.85
N THR A 141 8.79 -8.61 -14.87
CA THR A 141 9.72 -7.91 -15.78
C THR A 141 10.43 -8.82 -16.77
N ASP A 142 10.46 -10.14 -16.54
CA ASP A 142 11.06 -11.09 -17.49
C ASP A 142 10.16 -11.24 -18.73
N LYS A 143 10.75 -11.03 -19.92
CA LYS A 143 10.06 -11.02 -21.21
C LYS A 143 9.54 -12.39 -21.66
N ASN A 144 9.89 -13.45 -20.92
CA ASN A 144 9.53 -14.83 -21.23
C ASN A 144 8.35 -15.36 -20.41
N ASN A 145 7.71 -14.52 -19.57
CA ASN A 145 6.44 -14.82 -18.90
C ASN A 145 5.24 -14.29 -19.68
#